data_AF-A0A1Q7GNR9-F1
#
_entry.id   AF-A0A1Q7GNR9-F1
#
_cell.length_a   1.000
_cell.length_b   1.000
_cell.length_c   1.000
_cell.angle_alpha   90.00
_cell.angle_beta   90.00
_cell.angle_gamma   90.00
#
_symmetry.space_group_name_H-M   'P 1'
#
loop_
_entity.id
_entity.type
_entity.pdbx_description
1 polymer ?
#
loop_
_entity_poly.entity_id
_entity_poly.type
_entity_poly.pdbx_seq_one_letter_code
_entity_poly.pdbx_strand_id
1 'polypeptide(L)'
;MVLSLLLIGPAIELPAQDCQVAEEQGGMKFPVAGLDAGTRCLIGDVVNRYTTSGLIGPVQAPITQELYEYLLDRPVMLALLVQRLELGAYQVAEKAQHQFWVNDGEGTQGLFTLLYQDQVNRIYHITGYHEGQLFPMVRAKAVVFMRIQAVVTQGGQPAVETALRVYTRLNDPILAGLVRILSPLLGDAVTRTLAKGFTVINQLGGRMAQDQGRVTQEVASLSSIESDQRQRLTALLKALSRPNSQPQPARPVPP
;
A
#
# COMPACT_ATOMS: atom_id res chain seq x y z
N MET A 1 -51.72 -6.76 16.13
CA MET A 1 -50.57 -6.15 16.86
C MET A 1 -49.43 -7.15 16.81
N VAL A 2 -48.42 -6.91 15.99
CA VAL A 2 -47.20 -7.72 15.93
C VAL A 2 -46.08 -6.89 16.54
N LEU A 3 -45.51 -7.38 17.64
CA LEU A 3 -44.49 -6.72 18.42
C LEU A 3 -43.12 -7.10 17.82
N SER A 4 -42.51 -6.19 17.06
CA SER A 4 -41.13 -6.35 16.56
C SER A 4 -40.14 -6.04 17.68
N LEU A 5 -39.46 -7.06 18.19
CA LEU A 5 -38.24 -6.89 18.99
C LEU A 5 -37.06 -6.63 18.05
N LEU A 6 -36.56 -5.39 18.05
CA LEU A 6 -35.23 -5.04 17.54
C LEU A 6 -34.19 -5.46 18.58
N LEU A 7 -33.48 -6.57 18.32
CA LEU A 7 -32.26 -6.94 19.04
C LEU A 7 -31.12 -6.05 18.55
N ILE A 8 -30.88 -4.93 19.25
CA ILE A 8 -29.64 -4.16 19.14
C ILE A 8 -28.61 -4.89 20.01
N GLY A 9 -27.70 -5.63 19.37
CA GLY A 9 -26.56 -6.23 20.07
C GLY A 9 -25.65 -5.13 20.64
N PRO A 10 -25.00 -5.34 21.80
CA PRO A 10 -24.12 -4.34 22.38
C PRO A 10 -22.91 -4.11 21.47
N ALA A 11 -22.54 -2.85 21.26
CA ALA A 11 -21.26 -2.50 20.68
C ALA A 11 -20.16 -3.06 21.59
N ILE A 12 -19.27 -3.87 21.04
CA ILE A 12 -18.11 -4.40 21.78
C ILE A 12 -17.19 -3.20 22.07
N GLU A 13 -17.20 -2.71 23.30
CA GLU A 13 -16.22 -1.73 23.78
C GLU A 13 -14.86 -2.43 23.90
N LEU A 14 -13.97 -2.17 22.95
CA LEU A 14 -12.58 -2.58 23.06
C LEU A 14 -11.94 -1.82 24.22
N PRO A 15 -11.18 -2.48 25.12
CA PRO A 15 -10.54 -1.81 26.25
C PRO A 15 -9.60 -0.70 25.73
N ALA A 16 -9.59 0.46 26.37
CA ALA A 16 -8.88 1.66 25.89
C ALA A 16 -7.36 1.45 25.62
N GLN A 17 -6.74 0.43 26.20
CA GLN A 17 -5.36 0.02 25.92
C GLN A 17 -5.16 -0.56 24.52
N ASP A 18 -6.16 -1.26 23.97
CA ASP A 18 -6.09 -1.86 22.63
C ASP A 18 -6.07 -0.81 21.51
N CYS A 19 -6.43 0.43 21.82
CA CYS A 19 -6.46 1.55 20.88
C CYS A 19 -5.19 2.41 20.88
N GLN A 20 -4.24 2.15 21.78
CA GLN A 20 -2.96 2.86 21.76
C GLN A 20 -2.08 2.29 20.64
N VAL A 21 -1.50 3.18 19.84
CA VAL A 21 -0.56 2.81 18.77
C VAL A 21 0.68 3.68 18.97
N ALA A 22 1.86 3.06 19.05
CA ALA A 22 3.11 3.80 19.20
C ALA A 22 3.37 4.68 17.95
N GLU A 23 3.90 5.89 18.13
CA GLU A 23 4.33 6.71 17.00
C GLU A 23 5.53 6.11 16.27
N GLU A 24 6.37 5.37 16.99
CA GLU A 24 7.51 4.69 16.41
C GLU A 24 7.17 3.24 16.08
N GLN A 25 7.34 2.86 14.82
CA GLN A 25 7.03 1.54 14.28
C GLN A 25 8.25 1.02 13.50
N GLY A 26 9.00 0.10 14.12
CA GLY A 26 10.17 -0.53 13.48
C GLY A 26 11.25 0.47 13.04
N GLY A 27 11.57 1.45 13.89
CA GLY A 27 12.58 2.48 13.61
C GLY A 27 12.11 3.62 12.70
N MET A 28 10.81 3.71 12.40
CA MET A 28 10.20 4.79 11.63
C MET A 28 9.15 5.51 12.47
N LYS A 29 9.10 6.84 12.38
CA LYS A 29 8.08 7.65 13.04
C LYS A 29 6.88 7.85 12.11
N PHE A 30 5.67 7.58 12.62
CA PHE A 30 4.41 7.77 11.92
C PHE A 30 3.49 8.73 12.67
N PRO A 31 2.67 9.51 11.94
CA PRO A 31 1.83 10.58 12.50
C PRO A 31 0.54 10.04 13.14
N VAL A 32 0.69 9.14 14.12
CA VAL A 32 -0.45 8.52 14.82
C VAL A 32 -1.33 9.56 15.52
N ALA A 33 -0.75 10.67 15.98
CA ALA A 33 -1.48 11.80 16.56
C ALA A 33 -2.49 12.44 15.58
N GLY A 34 -2.28 12.31 14.26
CA GLY A 34 -3.19 12.80 13.23
C GLY A 34 -4.40 11.90 12.96
N LEU A 35 -4.48 10.73 13.61
CA LEU A 35 -5.55 9.77 13.41
C LEU A 35 -6.69 9.98 14.41
N ASP A 36 -7.93 9.87 13.94
CA ASP A 36 -9.10 9.85 14.82
C ASP A 36 -9.09 8.62 15.75
N ALA A 37 -9.89 8.66 16.81
CA ALA A 37 -9.92 7.59 17.81
C ALA A 37 -10.34 6.22 17.22
N GLY A 38 -11.30 6.20 16.29
CA GLY A 38 -11.77 4.98 15.65
C GLY A 38 -10.68 4.35 14.78
N THR A 39 -9.98 5.15 13.98
CA THR A 39 -8.84 4.70 13.17
C THR A 39 -7.69 4.18 14.04
N ARG A 40 -7.39 4.84 15.16
CA ARG A 40 -6.38 4.34 16.12
C ARG A 40 -6.78 2.99 16.73
N CYS A 41 -8.05 2.82 17.12
CA CYS A 41 -8.55 1.53 17.60
C CYS A 41 -8.48 0.43 16.54
N LEU A 42 -8.85 0.74 15.30
CA LEU A 42 -8.78 -0.21 14.17
C LEU A 42 -7.35 -0.69 13.94
N ILE A 43 -6.39 0.24 13.94
CA ILE A 43 -4.97 -0.09 13.77
C ILE A 43 -4.43 -0.86 14.98
N GLY A 44 -4.76 -0.42 16.19
CA GLY A 44 -4.32 -1.04 17.44
C GLY A 44 -4.74 -2.50 17.56
N ASP A 45 -5.93 -2.88 17.05
CA ASP A 45 -6.38 -4.28 16.95
C ASP A 45 -5.37 -5.17 16.21
N VAL A 46 -4.69 -4.65 15.19
CA VAL A 46 -3.71 -5.41 14.40
C VAL A 46 -2.32 -5.24 14.97
N VAL A 47 -1.88 -4.00 15.22
CA VAL A 47 -0.50 -3.68 15.63
C VAL A 47 -0.17 -4.21 17.02
N ASN A 48 -1.11 -4.21 17.97
CA ASN A 48 -0.84 -4.70 19.32
C ASN A 48 -0.97 -6.22 19.45
N ARG A 49 -1.56 -6.88 18.44
CA ARG A 49 -1.90 -8.31 18.47
C ARG A 49 -1.44 -9.05 17.23
N TYR A 50 -0.38 -8.57 16.57
CA TYR A 50 0.11 -9.17 15.34
C TYR A 50 0.53 -10.63 15.54
N THR A 51 0.35 -11.43 14.49
CA THR A 51 0.89 -12.77 14.36
C THR A 51 2.29 -12.70 13.75
N THR A 52 2.48 -11.86 12.73
CA THR A 52 3.78 -11.60 12.10
C THR A 52 3.99 -10.10 11.88
N SER A 53 5.25 -9.68 11.82
CA SER A 53 5.61 -8.31 11.45
C SER A 53 6.85 -8.34 10.57
N GLY A 54 6.98 -7.38 9.66
CA GLY A 54 8.10 -7.30 8.74
C GLY A 54 8.47 -5.88 8.37
N LEU A 55 9.73 -5.67 7.99
CA LEU A 55 10.23 -4.43 7.42
C LEU A 55 10.65 -4.70 5.97
N ILE A 56 10.25 -3.82 5.05
CA ILE A 56 10.61 -3.91 3.63
C ILE A 56 11.26 -2.59 3.20
N GLY A 57 12.37 -2.70 2.48
CA GLY A 57 13.09 -1.55 1.93
C GLY A 57 14.19 -1.01 2.86
N PRO A 58 14.73 0.19 2.53
CA PRO A 58 14.27 1.08 1.47
C PRO A 58 14.40 0.46 0.07
N VAL A 59 13.39 0.65 -0.79
CA VAL A 59 13.42 0.26 -2.20
C VAL A 59 13.27 1.51 -3.06
N GLN A 60 14.10 1.63 -4.09
CA GLN A 60 14.12 2.77 -4.99
C GLN A 60 13.28 2.52 -6.25
N ALA A 61 12.45 3.50 -6.62
CA ALA A 61 11.78 3.59 -7.91
C ALA A 61 12.36 4.77 -8.70
N PRO A 62 12.87 4.58 -9.93
CA PRO A 62 13.48 5.65 -10.73
C PRO A 62 12.43 6.53 -11.43
N ILE A 63 11.52 7.11 -10.65
CA ILE A 63 10.48 8.04 -11.10
C ILE A 63 10.38 9.22 -10.14
N THR A 64 9.73 10.30 -10.56
CA THR A 64 9.48 11.45 -9.68
C THR A 64 8.48 11.10 -8.58
N GLN A 65 8.57 11.80 -7.44
CA GLN A 65 7.60 11.67 -6.34
C GLN A 65 6.17 11.95 -6.80
N GLU A 66 5.96 12.95 -7.65
CA GLU A 66 4.63 13.26 -8.21
C GLU A 66 4.04 12.09 -9.01
N LEU A 67 4.86 11.39 -9.83
CA LEU A 67 4.39 10.23 -10.58
C LEU A 67 4.09 9.05 -9.64
N TYR A 68 4.95 8.83 -8.65
CA TYR A 68 4.80 7.77 -7.66
C TYR A 68 3.50 7.92 -6.85
N GLU A 69 3.24 9.11 -6.32
CA GLU A 69 2.00 9.43 -5.60
C GLU A 69 0.77 9.34 -6.50
N TYR A 70 0.87 9.83 -7.74
CA TYR A 70 -0.23 9.74 -8.71
C TYR A 70 -0.69 8.30 -8.97
N LEU A 71 0.26 7.35 -9.03
CA LEU A 71 -0.01 5.92 -9.18
C LEU A 71 -0.61 5.32 -7.91
N LEU A 72 -0.09 5.66 -6.73
CA LEU A 72 -0.64 5.20 -5.45
C LEU A 72 -2.08 5.66 -5.22
N ASP A 73 -2.42 6.85 -5.70
CA ASP A 73 -3.78 7.40 -5.62
C ASP A 73 -4.74 6.77 -6.62
N ARG A 74 -4.23 5.98 -7.59
CA ARG A 74 -5.04 5.33 -8.64
C ARG A 74 -4.75 3.83 -8.76
N PRO A 75 -5.05 3.03 -7.72
CA PRO A 75 -4.75 1.59 -7.72
C PRO A 75 -5.35 0.81 -8.89
N VAL A 76 -6.54 1.19 -9.36
CA VAL A 76 -7.19 0.55 -10.53
C VAL A 76 -6.35 0.76 -11.80
N MET A 77 -5.92 2.01 -12.05
CA MET A 77 -5.07 2.32 -13.20
C MET A 77 -3.70 1.63 -13.09
N LEU A 78 -3.10 1.66 -11.90
CA LEU A 78 -1.83 0.99 -11.62
C LEU A 78 -1.93 -0.52 -11.95
N ALA A 79 -2.97 -1.20 -11.47
CA ALA A 79 -3.16 -2.62 -11.73
C ALA A 79 -3.30 -2.94 -13.22
N LEU A 80 -4.08 -2.14 -13.96
CA LEU A 80 -4.22 -2.30 -15.41
C LEU A 80 -2.88 -2.13 -16.14
N LEU A 81 -2.04 -1.16 -15.74
CA LEU A 81 -0.73 -0.96 -16.34
C LEU A 81 0.22 -2.11 -16.04
N VAL A 82 0.25 -2.56 -14.78
CA VAL A 82 1.03 -3.72 -14.36
C VAL A 82 0.63 -4.96 -15.15
N GLN A 83 -0.67 -5.19 -15.36
CA GLN A 83 -1.17 -6.30 -16.16
C GLN A 83 -0.77 -6.17 -17.64
N ARG A 84 -0.93 -4.99 -18.24
CA ARG A 84 -0.56 -4.73 -19.65
C ARG A 84 0.94 -4.86 -19.91
N LEU A 85 1.75 -4.52 -18.93
CA LEU A 85 3.21 -4.63 -18.99
C LEU A 85 3.72 -6.01 -18.53
N GLU A 86 2.82 -6.95 -18.24
CA GLU A 86 3.13 -8.32 -17.82
C GLU A 86 3.99 -8.36 -16.55
N LEU A 87 3.83 -7.37 -15.67
CA LEU A 87 4.54 -7.25 -14.39
C LEU A 87 3.80 -7.96 -13.23
N GLY A 88 2.55 -8.37 -13.46
CA GLY A 88 1.75 -9.11 -12.49
C GLY A 88 0.29 -9.29 -12.93
N ALA A 89 -0.43 -10.21 -12.29
CA ALA A 89 -1.82 -10.54 -12.62
C ALA A 89 -2.85 -9.83 -11.72
N TYR A 90 -2.50 -8.66 -11.19
CA TYR A 90 -3.32 -7.95 -10.23
C TYR A 90 -4.66 -7.50 -10.83
N GLN A 91 -5.73 -7.73 -10.09
CA GLN A 91 -7.06 -7.17 -10.37
C GLN A 91 -7.43 -6.25 -9.22
N VAL A 92 -7.89 -5.05 -9.56
CA VAL A 92 -8.26 -4.04 -8.57
C VAL A 92 -9.57 -3.38 -8.97
N ALA A 93 -10.47 -3.21 -8.01
CA ALA A 93 -11.74 -2.52 -8.20
C ALA A 93 -12.00 -1.60 -7.00
N GLU A 94 -12.40 -0.35 -7.27
CA GLU A 94 -12.88 0.55 -6.23
C GLU A 94 -14.19 0.04 -5.63
N LYS A 95 -14.30 0.09 -4.31
CA LYS A 95 -15.49 -0.35 -3.56
C LYS A 95 -16.15 0.80 -2.80
N ALA A 96 -15.33 1.73 -2.31
CA ALA A 96 -15.75 2.98 -1.72
C ALA A 96 -14.58 3.97 -1.82
N GLN A 97 -14.81 5.21 -1.41
CA GLN A 97 -13.74 6.20 -1.33
C GLN A 97 -12.56 5.65 -0.53
N HIS A 98 -11.37 5.66 -1.12
CA HIS A 98 -10.12 5.16 -0.54
C HIS A 98 -10.10 3.66 -0.21
N GLN A 99 -11.05 2.90 -0.75
CA GLN A 99 -11.19 1.47 -0.48
C GLN A 99 -11.28 0.67 -1.78
N PHE A 100 -10.39 -0.31 -1.91
CA PHE A 100 -10.20 -1.09 -3.13
C PHE A 100 -10.23 -2.58 -2.82
N TRP A 101 -11.01 -3.34 -3.57
CA TRP A 101 -10.85 -4.79 -3.61
C TRP A 101 -9.66 -5.13 -4.50
N VAL A 102 -8.81 -6.04 -4.06
CA VAL A 102 -7.56 -6.46 -4.71
C VAL A 102 -7.51 -7.98 -4.77
N ASN A 103 -7.09 -8.52 -5.91
CA ASN A 103 -6.69 -9.90 -6.11
C ASN A 103 -5.30 -9.90 -6.75
N ASP A 104 -4.35 -10.64 -6.17
CA ASP A 104 -2.96 -10.70 -6.65
C ASP A 104 -2.73 -11.72 -7.78
N GLY A 105 -3.71 -12.58 -8.06
CA GLY A 105 -3.60 -13.68 -9.02
C GLY A 105 -2.79 -14.88 -8.53
N GLU A 106 -2.25 -14.83 -7.31
CA GLU A 106 -1.48 -15.89 -6.64
C GLU A 106 -2.25 -16.54 -5.47
N GLY A 107 -3.53 -16.19 -5.31
CA GLY A 107 -4.42 -16.76 -4.29
C GLY A 107 -4.74 -15.82 -3.13
N THR A 108 -4.21 -14.58 -3.12
CA THR A 108 -4.54 -13.57 -2.12
C THR A 108 -5.62 -12.63 -2.64
N GLN A 109 -6.67 -12.45 -1.83
CA GLN A 109 -7.73 -11.50 -2.10
C GLN A 109 -8.06 -10.70 -0.84
N GLY A 110 -8.36 -9.41 -1.01
CA GLY A 110 -8.65 -8.57 0.13
C GLY A 110 -9.18 -7.19 -0.22
N LEU A 111 -9.58 -6.49 0.82
CA LEU A 111 -10.01 -5.11 0.82
C LEU A 111 -8.87 -4.27 1.37
N PHE A 112 -8.44 -3.29 0.59
CA PHE A 112 -7.33 -2.40 0.87
C PHE A 112 -7.89 -1.01 1.12
N THR A 113 -7.74 -0.49 2.34
CA THR A 113 -8.30 0.81 2.75
C THR A 113 -7.17 1.74 3.14
N LEU A 114 -7.06 2.89 2.47
CA LEU A 114 -6.16 3.96 2.88
C LEU A 114 -6.80 4.70 4.07
N LEU A 115 -6.12 4.66 5.21
CA LEU A 115 -6.57 5.26 6.46
C LEU A 115 -5.99 6.66 6.69
N TYR A 116 -4.80 6.91 6.17
CA TYR A 116 -4.11 8.18 6.35
C TYR A 116 -3.11 8.40 5.22
N GLN A 117 -2.98 9.65 4.80
CA GLN A 117 -1.89 10.10 3.94
C GLN A 117 -1.45 11.53 4.26
N ASP A 118 -0.14 11.77 4.18
CA ASP A 118 0.46 13.08 4.00
C ASP A 118 1.53 13.00 2.89
N GLN A 119 2.41 14.00 2.78
CA GLN A 119 3.45 14.06 1.75
C GLN A 119 4.49 12.94 1.82
N VAL A 120 4.68 12.30 2.98
CA VAL A 120 5.75 11.31 3.20
C VAL A 120 5.27 10.03 3.87
N ASN A 121 4.05 9.99 4.41
CA ASN A 121 3.50 8.85 5.12
C ASN A 121 2.18 8.40 4.52
N ARG A 122 1.98 7.09 4.43
CA ARG A 122 0.67 6.48 4.19
C ARG A 122 0.43 5.32 5.16
N ILE A 123 -0.82 5.16 5.58
CA ILE A 123 -1.23 4.04 6.43
C ILE A 123 -2.37 3.31 5.74
N TYR A 124 -2.21 2.00 5.55
CA TYR A 124 -3.21 1.14 4.94
C TYR A 124 -3.68 0.10 5.95
N HIS A 125 -4.98 -0.18 5.94
CA HIS A 125 -5.55 -1.35 6.58
C HIS A 125 -6.08 -2.31 5.52
N ILE A 126 -5.75 -3.58 5.69
CA ILE A 126 -6.03 -4.63 4.73
C ILE A 126 -6.80 -5.73 5.45
N THR A 127 -7.91 -6.19 4.88
CA THR A 127 -8.60 -7.39 5.35
C THR A 127 -8.76 -8.34 4.20
N GLY A 128 -8.42 -9.60 4.39
CA GLY A 128 -8.51 -10.55 3.29
C GLY A 128 -8.22 -11.97 3.69
N TYR A 129 -7.92 -12.75 2.67
CA TYR A 129 -7.51 -14.13 2.83
C TYR A 129 -6.48 -14.50 1.78
N HIS A 130 -5.73 -15.55 2.09
CA HIS A 130 -4.87 -16.24 1.14
C HIS A 130 -5.28 -17.70 1.08
N GLU A 131 -5.45 -18.21 -0.14
CA GLU A 131 -5.72 -19.61 -0.41
C GLU A 131 -4.64 -20.13 -1.36
N GLY A 132 -3.77 -20.98 -0.83
CA GLY A 132 -2.70 -21.62 -1.58
C GLY A 132 -3.00 -23.09 -1.85
N GLN A 133 -2.27 -23.71 -2.77
CA GLN A 133 -2.46 -25.13 -3.09
C GLN A 133 -2.08 -26.09 -1.95
N LEU A 134 -1.22 -25.65 -1.02
CA LEU A 134 -0.62 -26.49 0.03
C LEU A 134 -1.11 -26.16 1.45
N PHE A 135 -1.79 -25.03 1.65
CA PHE A 135 -2.22 -24.57 2.97
C PHE A 135 -3.72 -24.23 2.94
N PRO A 136 -4.45 -24.48 4.05
CA PRO A 136 -5.86 -24.11 4.12
C PRO A 136 -6.05 -22.60 3.95
N MET A 137 -7.23 -22.18 3.53
CA MET A 137 -7.59 -20.76 3.42
C MET A 137 -7.32 -20.02 4.74
N VAL A 138 -6.40 -19.05 4.71
CA VAL A 138 -6.03 -18.24 5.89
C VAL A 138 -6.64 -16.86 5.77
N ARG A 139 -7.48 -16.48 6.74
CA ARG A 139 -8.00 -15.10 6.86
C ARG A 139 -7.11 -14.25 7.76
N ALA A 140 -6.82 -13.04 7.31
CA ALA A 140 -5.96 -12.12 8.03
C ALA A 140 -6.41 -10.67 7.91
N LYS A 141 -5.97 -9.86 8.88
CA LYS A 141 -5.91 -8.40 8.80
C LYS A 141 -4.46 -7.98 8.75
N ALA A 142 -4.16 -6.87 8.06
CA ALA A 142 -2.86 -6.26 8.10
C ALA A 142 -2.96 -4.74 8.21
N VAL A 143 -1.94 -4.15 8.83
CA VAL A 143 -1.68 -2.71 8.79
C VAL A 143 -0.32 -2.50 8.16
N VAL A 144 -0.27 -1.61 7.17
CA VAL A 144 0.98 -1.22 6.51
C VAL A 144 1.22 0.25 6.74
N PHE A 145 2.31 0.54 7.41
CA PHE A 145 2.87 1.88 7.50
C PHE A 145 3.90 2.05 6.39
N MET A 146 3.68 3.02 5.51
CA MET A 146 4.54 3.31 4.37
C MET A 146 5.16 4.69 4.55
N ARG A 147 6.47 4.77 4.35
CA ARG A 147 7.21 6.02 4.26
C ARG A 147 7.77 6.20 2.85
N ILE A 148 7.60 7.39 2.30
CA ILE A 148 7.98 7.81 0.94
C ILE A 148 8.97 8.97 1.07
N GLN A 149 10.05 8.91 0.31
CA GLN A 149 11.06 9.97 0.28
C GLN A 149 11.59 10.19 -1.14
N ALA A 150 11.52 11.43 -1.64
CA ALA A 150 12.26 11.78 -2.85
C ALA A 150 13.77 11.73 -2.59
N VAL A 151 14.48 11.08 -3.50
CA VAL A 151 15.94 10.99 -3.50
C VAL A 151 16.48 11.28 -4.90
N VAL A 152 17.79 11.49 -4.98
CA VAL A 152 18.50 11.56 -6.25
C VAL A 152 19.41 10.35 -6.35
N THR A 153 19.28 9.59 -7.43
CA THR A 153 20.15 8.44 -7.71
C THR A 153 21.60 8.87 -7.88
N GLN A 154 22.54 7.92 -7.79
CA GLN A 154 23.96 8.20 -8.07
C GLN A 154 24.18 8.79 -9.48
N GLY A 155 23.29 8.49 -10.44
CA GLY A 155 23.31 9.05 -11.79
C GLY A 155 22.64 10.42 -11.94
N GLY A 156 22.31 11.09 -10.84
CA GLY A 156 21.68 12.42 -10.86
C GLY A 156 20.20 12.44 -11.24
N GLN A 157 19.57 11.26 -11.42
CA GLN A 157 18.17 11.15 -11.78
C GLN A 157 17.26 11.15 -10.54
N PRO A 158 16.07 11.79 -10.61
CA PRO A 158 15.10 11.72 -9.53
C PRO A 158 14.63 10.28 -9.31
N ALA A 159 14.49 9.90 -8.06
CA ALA A 159 13.92 8.63 -7.64
C ALA A 159 13.10 8.80 -6.35
N VAL A 160 12.37 7.76 -6.00
CA VAL A 160 11.60 7.68 -4.76
C VAL A 160 12.08 6.47 -3.98
N GLU A 161 12.49 6.67 -2.73
CA GLU A 161 12.71 5.62 -1.76
C GLU A 161 11.42 5.34 -0.99
N THR A 162 11.07 4.06 -0.89
CA THR A 162 9.92 3.61 -0.10
C THR A 162 10.35 2.56 0.90
N ALA A 163 9.91 2.72 2.15
CA ALA A 163 10.08 1.75 3.22
C ALA A 163 8.72 1.41 3.85
N LEU A 164 8.52 0.15 4.20
CA LEU A 164 7.26 -0.36 4.74
C LEU A 164 7.48 -1.08 6.05
N ARG A 165 6.63 -0.81 7.04
CA ARG A 165 6.44 -1.66 8.22
C ARG A 165 5.08 -2.32 8.11
N VAL A 166 5.07 -3.64 8.09
CA VAL A 166 3.86 -4.45 7.93
C VAL A 166 3.60 -5.22 9.22
N TYR A 167 2.38 -5.15 9.72
CA TYR A 167 1.87 -6.00 10.80
C TYR A 167 0.71 -6.81 10.27
N THR A 168 0.73 -8.12 10.51
CA THR A 168 -0.33 -9.03 10.06
C THR A 168 -0.85 -9.83 11.24
N ARG A 169 -2.16 -9.88 11.39
CA ARG A 169 -2.87 -10.67 12.41
C ARG A 169 -3.77 -11.69 11.72
N LEU A 170 -3.60 -12.96 12.07
CA LEU A 170 -4.51 -14.02 11.64
C LEU A 170 -5.80 -13.98 12.47
N ASN A 171 -6.92 -14.27 11.81
CA ASN A 171 -8.22 -14.30 12.49
C ASN A 171 -8.42 -15.58 13.30
N ASP A 172 -7.78 -16.68 12.91
CA ASP A 172 -7.87 -17.97 13.60
C ASP A 172 -6.77 -18.07 14.68
N PRO A 173 -7.14 -18.22 15.96
CA PRO A 173 -6.17 -18.26 17.07
C PRO A 173 -5.31 -19.54 17.07
N ILE A 174 -5.82 -20.66 16.55
CA ILE A 174 -5.09 -21.93 16.44
C ILE A 174 -4.02 -21.81 15.35
N LEU A 175 -4.42 -21.31 14.17
CA LEU A 175 -3.47 -21.03 13.09
C LEU A 175 -2.47 -19.94 13.49
N ALA A 176 -2.90 -18.92 14.25
CA ALA A 176 -2.00 -17.91 14.80
C ALA A 176 -0.96 -18.50 15.75
N GLY A 177 -1.35 -19.47 16.59
CA GLY A 177 -0.44 -20.18 17.49
C GLY A 177 0.62 -20.97 16.72
N LEU A 178 0.20 -21.75 15.71
CA LEU A 178 1.09 -22.52 14.85
C LEU A 178 2.04 -21.62 14.04
N VAL A 179 1.53 -20.54 13.44
CA VAL A 179 2.33 -19.60 12.66
C VAL A 179 3.32 -18.82 13.54
N ARG A 180 2.98 -18.49 14.79
CA ARG A 180 3.94 -17.86 15.71
C ARG A 180 5.13 -18.77 16.02
N ILE A 181 4.88 -20.06 16.22
CA ILE A 181 5.93 -21.07 16.45
C ILE A 181 6.80 -21.23 15.19
N LEU A 182 6.19 -21.21 14.00
CA LEU A 182 6.87 -21.34 12.72
C LEU A 182 7.37 -19.99 12.14
N SER A 183 7.14 -18.88 12.82
CA SER A 183 7.45 -17.52 12.34
C SER A 183 8.94 -17.30 12.00
N PRO A 184 9.94 -17.94 12.65
CA PRO A 184 11.34 -17.81 12.23
C PRO A 184 11.60 -18.40 10.83
N LEU A 185 10.75 -19.31 10.37
CA LEU A 185 10.86 -20.00 9.07
C LEU A 185 9.86 -19.47 8.03
N LEU A 186 8.71 -18.92 8.47
CA LEU A 186 7.62 -18.46 7.60
C LEU A 186 7.48 -16.93 7.50
N GLY A 187 8.14 -16.18 8.39
CA GLY A 187 8.05 -14.71 8.44
C GLY A 187 8.42 -14.06 7.11
N ASP A 188 9.39 -14.63 6.41
CA ASP A 188 9.83 -14.18 5.10
C ASP A 188 8.78 -14.38 4.00
N ALA A 189 8.00 -15.47 4.03
CA ALA A 189 7.03 -15.76 2.97
C ALA A 189 5.80 -14.82 3.05
N VAL A 190 5.20 -14.69 4.24
CA VAL A 190 4.02 -13.82 4.45
C VAL A 190 4.35 -12.35 4.23
N THR A 191 5.51 -11.91 4.73
CA THR A 191 5.99 -10.54 4.50
C THR A 191 6.26 -10.30 3.02
N ARG A 192 6.83 -11.27 2.29
CA ARG A 192 7.15 -11.13 0.87
C ARG A 192 5.89 -11.07 -0.01
N THR A 193 4.84 -11.85 0.28
CA THR A 193 3.55 -11.74 -0.44
C THR A 193 2.92 -10.36 -0.26
N LEU A 194 2.85 -9.86 0.97
CA LEU A 194 2.33 -8.51 1.22
C LEU A 194 3.24 -7.43 0.61
N ALA A 195 4.56 -7.62 0.66
CA ALA A 195 5.53 -6.71 0.05
C ALA A 195 5.36 -6.58 -1.46
N LYS A 196 5.09 -7.68 -2.17
CA LYS A 196 4.95 -7.72 -3.64
C LYS A 196 3.94 -6.70 -4.15
N GLY A 197 2.79 -6.57 -3.48
CA GLY A 197 1.74 -5.62 -3.86
C GLY A 197 2.19 -4.16 -3.81
N PHE A 198 3.17 -3.84 -2.96
CA PHE A 198 3.72 -2.49 -2.83
C PHE A 198 4.98 -2.28 -3.66
N THR A 199 5.80 -3.32 -3.85
CA THR A 199 7.04 -3.22 -4.64
C THR A 199 6.77 -3.24 -6.14
N VAL A 200 5.55 -3.59 -6.58
CA VAL A 200 5.16 -3.55 -8.00
C VAL A 200 5.28 -2.15 -8.61
N ILE A 201 5.07 -1.08 -7.83
CA ILE A 201 5.27 0.30 -8.30
C ILE A 201 6.74 0.55 -8.61
N ASN A 202 7.66 -0.05 -7.85
CA ASN A 202 9.09 0.10 -8.08
C ASN A 202 9.51 -0.61 -9.37
N GLN A 203 8.95 -1.79 -9.64
CA GLN A 203 9.14 -2.51 -10.90
C GLN A 203 8.58 -1.71 -12.09
N LEU A 204 7.37 -1.17 -11.95
CA LEU A 204 6.76 -0.30 -12.94
C LEU A 204 7.59 0.97 -13.18
N GLY A 205 8.10 1.59 -12.12
CA GLY A 205 8.99 2.75 -12.21
C GLY A 205 10.27 2.42 -12.98
N GLY A 206 10.88 1.25 -12.72
CA GLY A 206 12.00 0.73 -13.50
C GLY A 206 11.65 0.59 -14.99
N ARG A 207 10.46 0.05 -15.30
CA ARG A 207 9.97 -0.08 -16.68
C ARG A 207 9.72 1.27 -17.36
N MET A 208 9.18 2.24 -16.63
CA MET A 208 8.95 3.61 -17.10
C MET A 208 10.27 4.32 -17.44
N ALA A 209 11.30 4.13 -16.62
CA ALA A 209 12.62 4.70 -16.85
C ALA A 209 13.36 4.04 -18.03
N GLN A 210 13.17 2.74 -18.25
CA GLN A 210 13.86 1.98 -19.30
C GLN A 210 13.18 2.08 -20.68
N ASP A 211 11.84 2.06 -20.74
CA ASP A 211 11.07 1.95 -21.99
C ASP A 211 9.78 2.78 -21.92
N GLN A 212 9.95 4.09 -21.77
CA GLN A 212 8.84 5.03 -21.68
C GLN A 212 7.94 5.01 -22.91
N GLY A 213 8.48 4.73 -24.10
CA GLY A 213 7.75 4.65 -25.36
C GLY A 213 6.67 3.57 -25.31
N ARG A 214 7.06 2.34 -24.91
CA ARG A 214 6.12 1.24 -24.71
C ARG A 214 5.10 1.56 -23.63
N VAL A 215 5.51 2.11 -22.49
CA VAL A 215 4.57 2.45 -21.41
C VAL A 215 3.53 3.48 -21.87
N THR A 216 3.96 4.52 -22.60
CA THR A 216 3.04 5.54 -23.14
C THR A 216 2.03 4.95 -24.13
N GLN A 217 2.47 4.00 -24.96
CA GLN A 217 1.58 3.28 -25.88
C GLN A 217 0.54 2.44 -25.11
N GLU A 218 0.96 1.70 -24.08
CA GLU A 218 0.04 0.93 -23.24
C GLU A 218 -0.99 1.84 -22.56
N VAL A 219 -0.55 2.98 -21.98
CA VAL A 219 -1.44 3.98 -21.37
C VAL A 219 -2.49 4.47 -22.36
N ALA A 220 -2.10 4.77 -23.61
CA ALA A 220 -3.03 5.22 -24.64
C ALA A 220 -4.09 4.18 -24.99
N SER A 221 -3.77 2.88 -24.84
CA SER A 221 -4.68 1.77 -25.13
C SER A 221 -5.67 1.45 -24.00
N LEU A 222 -5.52 2.05 -22.81
CA LEU A 222 -6.39 1.83 -21.65
C LEU A 222 -7.72 2.58 -21.77
N SER A 223 -8.61 2.10 -22.65
CA SER A 223 -9.94 2.69 -22.87
C SER A 223 -10.87 2.66 -21.65
N SER A 224 -10.62 1.76 -20.69
CA SER A 224 -11.37 1.62 -19.42
C SER A 224 -11.07 2.73 -18.40
N ILE A 225 -10.04 3.55 -18.63
CA ILE A 225 -9.66 4.68 -17.77
C ILE A 225 -10.21 5.98 -18.38
N GLU A 226 -10.45 7.00 -17.56
CA GLU A 226 -10.90 8.31 -18.05
C GLU A 226 -9.82 9.02 -18.89
N SER A 227 -10.23 9.84 -19.86
CA SER A 227 -9.30 10.45 -20.82
C SER A 227 -8.37 11.48 -20.19
N ASP A 228 -8.86 12.25 -19.23
CA ASP A 228 -8.09 13.21 -18.43
C ASP A 228 -7.00 12.50 -17.61
N GLN A 229 -7.33 11.35 -17.02
CA GLN A 229 -6.39 10.56 -16.25
C GLN A 229 -5.28 9.97 -17.12
N ARG A 230 -5.63 9.49 -18.33
CA ARG A 230 -4.62 9.07 -19.33
C ARG A 230 -3.72 10.23 -19.75
N GLN A 231 -4.29 11.40 -20.03
CA GLN A 231 -3.54 12.59 -20.43
C GLN A 231 -2.58 13.03 -19.32
N ARG A 232 -3.04 13.03 -18.07
CA ARG A 232 -2.24 13.39 -16.91
C ARG A 232 -1.08 12.41 -16.70
N LEU A 233 -1.34 11.11 -16.76
CA LEU A 233 -0.27 10.10 -16.67
C LEU A 233 0.75 10.27 -17.81
N THR A 234 0.27 10.49 -19.05
CA THR A 234 1.14 10.74 -20.21
C THR A 234 2.03 11.97 -20.00
N ALA A 235 1.49 13.03 -19.40
CA ALA A 235 2.25 14.24 -19.09
C ALA A 235 3.33 13.98 -18.03
N LEU A 236 3.01 13.22 -16.97
CA LEU A 236 3.96 12.83 -15.92
C LEU A 236 5.08 11.95 -16.48
N LEU A 237 4.75 11.00 -17.37
CA LEU A 237 5.74 10.17 -18.07
C LEU A 237 6.69 11.02 -18.92
N LYS A 238 6.16 11.99 -19.69
CA LYS A 238 6.98 12.91 -20.49
C LYS A 238 7.91 13.78 -19.64
N ALA A 239 7.54 14.07 -18.39
CA ALA A 239 8.38 14.82 -17.47
C ALA A 239 9.60 14.01 -17.00
N LEU A 240 9.53 12.67 -16.98
CA LEU A 240 10.67 11.81 -16.64
C LEU A 240 11.84 11.95 -17.61
N SER A 241 11.57 12.16 -18.90
CA SER A 241 12.61 12.24 -19.94
C SER A 241 13.30 13.60 -20.01
N ARG A 242 12.79 14.62 -19.31
CA ARG A 242 13.44 15.93 -19.28
C ARG A 242 14.60 15.84 -18.30
N PRO A 243 15.87 15.92 -18.75
CA PRO A 243 16.98 16.12 -17.83
C PRO A 243 16.63 17.37 -17.01
N ASN A 244 16.70 17.26 -15.69
CA ASN A 244 16.39 18.35 -14.79
C ASN A 244 17.49 19.42 -14.87
N SER A 245 17.54 20.15 -15.98
CA SER A 245 18.38 21.34 -16.15
C SER A 245 17.71 22.52 -15.48
N GLN A 246 17.48 22.46 -14.17
CA GLN A 246 17.39 23.63 -13.28
C GLN A 246 17.14 23.21 -11.82
N PRO A 247 18.07 23.50 -10.90
CA PRO A 247 17.77 23.51 -9.47
C PRO A 247 16.67 24.55 -9.23
N GLN A 248 15.59 24.11 -8.57
CA GLN A 248 14.55 25.01 -8.11
C GLN A 248 15.19 26.01 -7.13
N PRO A 249 15.16 27.33 -7.39
CA PRO A 249 15.79 28.28 -6.48
C PRO A 249 15.09 28.20 -5.11
N ALA A 250 15.90 28.06 -4.07
CA ALA A 250 15.43 28.05 -2.69
C ALA A 250 14.54 29.28 -2.46
N ARG A 251 13.30 29.05 -1.99
CA ARG A 251 12.42 30.13 -1.57
C ARG A 251 13.11 30.88 -0.43
N PRO A 252 13.26 32.21 -0.50
CA PRO A 252 13.81 32.97 0.62
C PRO A 252 12.85 32.88 1.81
N VAL A 253 13.43 32.62 2.98
CA VAL A 253 12.74 32.69 4.27
C VAL A 253 12.36 34.17 4.51
N PRO A 254 11.08 34.48 4.80
CA PRO A 254 10.70 35.85 5.10
C PRO A 254 11.27 36.29 6.46
N PRO A 255 11.53 37.60 6.65
CA PRO A 255 12.19 38.16 7.83
C PRO A 255 11.40 37.98 9.13
#